data_AF-A0A1F5B3G0-F1
#
_entry.id   AF-A0A1F5B3G0-F1
#
_cell.length_a   1.000
_cell.length_b   1.000
_cell.length_c   1.000
_cell.angle_alpha   90.00
_cell.angle_beta   90.00
_cell.angle_gamma   90.00
#
_symmetry.space_group_name_H-M   'P 1'
#
loop_
_entity.id
_entity.type
_entity.pdbx_description
1 polymer ?
#
loop_
_entity_poly.entity_id
_entity_poly.type
_entity_poly.pdbx_seq_one_letter_code
_entity_poly.pdbx_strand_id
1 'polypeptide(L)'
;MAKEDHSKEKPFSSWKEISAYLGCDERTCLRWEKKHGLPVHRAGSKLSKSLVFAYREELDDWLRRRETGDSAPKKPRGVRRSFLGIRIPIWLASIPVVLIAALLMTGLVGKIGNSGLDSPQPYSFKIERSELVVLDRQGAELWRFDTRLPNLYDNDSYQRHFPCRKGIENEDRKLPWVKIEDIDSDGRTEVLFMVRTFDDYCDVGLYCFDDRGRKLWTYTPGRKMTFGTRHFSEDYALDAVDVISPNTTGEKFVIVLARHIPHFPSYIVLFAPDGKTRGEYWNAGRFSDYALVDIDDDGLSSLYVSGTNNEYGKGFLAVLDVNNLWGCSPQTPEYLCPDLKAGSEMMYILFPRTVVDRLEFAPRDVIGFVDRLKNHGIYAVASMSRVIFEFSQQLEINSVSLSDAFREKYRKYQEEGRIPPGRLDEQALTDSLTKGLMYFDGERWSMTRTWNKKNLWMVLEEEGKKTSPASGVK
;
A
#
# COMPACT_ATOMS: atom_id res chain seq x y z
N MET A 1 -43.30 -18.08 -43.94
CA MET A 1 -41.97 -17.43 -43.98
C MET A 1 -41.01 -18.33 -43.22
N ALA A 2 -39.94 -18.74 -43.89
CA ALA A 2 -39.07 -19.84 -43.51
C ALA A 2 -38.36 -19.58 -42.17
N LYS A 3 -38.33 -20.59 -41.30
CA LYS A 3 -37.27 -20.73 -40.28
C LYS A 3 -36.04 -21.22 -41.02
N GLU A 4 -35.05 -20.36 -41.19
CA GLU A 4 -33.71 -20.80 -41.58
C GLU A 4 -33.14 -21.68 -40.47
N ASP A 5 -32.77 -22.89 -40.87
CA ASP A 5 -32.09 -23.89 -40.07
C ASP A 5 -30.59 -23.54 -40.09
N HIS A 6 -30.12 -22.81 -39.08
CA HIS A 6 -28.70 -22.47 -38.88
C HIS A 6 -27.94 -23.51 -38.05
N SER A 7 -28.23 -24.80 -38.25
CA SER A 7 -27.41 -25.87 -37.68
C SER A 7 -26.15 -26.10 -38.50
N LYS A 8 -25.09 -25.25 -38.36
CA LYS A 8 -23.71 -25.63 -38.76
C LYS A 8 -22.52 -24.74 -38.36
N GLU A 9 -22.61 -23.86 -37.35
CA GLU A 9 -21.38 -23.22 -36.84
C GLU A 9 -20.75 -23.97 -35.66
N LYS A 10 -19.46 -24.28 -35.79
CA LYS A 10 -18.68 -24.99 -34.76
C LYS A 10 -18.51 -24.05 -33.55
N PRO A 11 -18.89 -24.46 -32.33
CA PRO A 11 -18.68 -23.64 -31.14
C PRO A 11 -17.19 -23.46 -30.87
N PHE A 12 -16.80 -22.28 -30.36
CA PHE A 12 -15.44 -22.04 -29.92
C PHE A 12 -15.13 -22.96 -28.74
N SER A 13 -14.04 -23.70 -28.82
CA SER A 13 -13.75 -24.86 -27.95
C SER A 13 -12.57 -24.63 -27.01
N SER A 14 -12.01 -23.42 -27.00
CA SER A 14 -10.92 -23.01 -26.11
C SER A 14 -10.93 -21.51 -25.84
N TRP A 15 -10.27 -21.09 -24.76
CA TRP A 15 -10.08 -19.67 -24.44
C TRP A 15 -9.38 -18.90 -25.55
N LYS A 16 -8.40 -19.54 -26.21
CA LYS A 16 -7.67 -18.96 -27.33
C LYS A 16 -8.59 -18.59 -28.48
N GLU A 17 -9.49 -19.49 -28.87
CA GLU A 17 -10.47 -19.23 -29.94
C GLU A 17 -11.47 -18.13 -29.55
N ILE A 18 -11.94 -18.12 -28.29
CA ILE A 18 -12.86 -17.10 -27.77
C ILE A 18 -12.19 -15.71 -27.76
N SER A 19 -10.94 -15.64 -27.31
CA SER A 19 -10.17 -14.39 -27.21
C SER A 19 -9.85 -13.78 -28.57
N ALA A 20 -9.47 -14.63 -29.54
CA ALA A 20 -9.25 -14.21 -30.92
C ALA A 20 -10.54 -13.67 -31.55
N TYR A 21 -11.69 -14.27 -31.23
CA TYR A 21 -12.99 -13.80 -31.73
C TYR A 21 -13.38 -12.43 -31.17
N LEU A 22 -13.16 -12.22 -29.87
CA LEU A 22 -13.50 -10.97 -29.17
C LEU A 22 -12.45 -9.86 -29.36
N GLY A 23 -11.33 -10.14 -30.05
CA GLY A 23 -10.24 -9.19 -30.26
C GLY A 23 -9.51 -8.76 -28.98
N CYS A 24 -9.48 -9.62 -27.95
CA CYS A 24 -8.85 -9.33 -26.66
C CYS A 24 -7.98 -10.50 -26.17
N ASP A 25 -7.26 -10.32 -25.06
CA ASP A 25 -6.41 -11.37 -24.50
C ASP A 25 -7.22 -12.43 -23.71
N GLU A 26 -6.71 -13.67 -23.62
CA GLU A 26 -7.39 -14.78 -22.91
C GLU A 26 -7.70 -14.47 -21.44
N ARG A 27 -6.86 -13.68 -20.75
CA ARG A 27 -7.06 -13.27 -19.35
C ARG A 27 -8.20 -12.26 -19.24
N THR A 28 -8.38 -11.40 -20.24
CA THR A 28 -9.51 -10.47 -20.35
C THR A 28 -10.81 -11.23 -20.58
N CYS A 29 -10.83 -12.29 -21.39
CA CYS A 29 -12.01 -13.16 -21.52
C CYS A 29 -12.36 -13.86 -20.20
N LEU A 30 -11.38 -14.42 -19.49
CA LEU A 30 -11.56 -15.02 -18.15
C LEU A 30 -12.09 -14.00 -17.12
N ARG A 31 -11.61 -12.76 -17.17
CA ARG A 31 -12.10 -11.66 -16.33
C ARG A 31 -13.53 -11.29 -16.68
N TRP A 32 -13.87 -11.25 -17.97
CA TRP A 32 -15.23 -10.95 -18.43
C TRP A 32 -16.22 -12.06 -18.07
N GLU A 33 -15.83 -13.33 -18.09
CA GLU A 33 -16.63 -14.45 -17.55
C GLU A 33 -16.96 -14.20 -16.06
N LYS A 34 -15.95 -13.89 -15.24
CA LYS A 34 -16.12 -13.72 -13.79
C LYS A 34 -16.86 -12.43 -13.39
N LYS A 35 -16.57 -11.29 -14.03
CA LYS A 35 -17.06 -9.97 -13.60
C LYS A 35 -18.21 -9.43 -14.42
N HIS A 36 -18.32 -9.82 -15.69
CA HIS A 36 -19.26 -9.23 -16.65
C HIS A 36 -20.19 -10.28 -17.28
N GLY A 37 -20.14 -11.52 -16.80
CA GLY A 37 -21.04 -12.61 -17.23
C GLY A 37 -20.86 -13.01 -18.69
N LEU A 38 -19.63 -13.00 -19.21
CA LEU A 38 -19.34 -13.53 -20.55
C LEU A 38 -19.91 -14.96 -20.68
N PRO A 39 -20.75 -15.26 -21.69
CA PRO A 39 -21.40 -16.56 -21.82
C PRO A 39 -20.37 -17.60 -22.28
N VAL A 40 -19.85 -18.32 -21.30
CA VAL A 40 -18.86 -19.38 -21.47
C VAL A 40 -19.34 -20.61 -20.71
N HIS A 41 -19.42 -21.74 -21.40
CA HIS A 41 -19.94 -22.99 -20.87
C HIS A 41 -18.80 -23.96 -20.58
N ARG A 42 -18.94 -24.75 -19.51
CA ARG A 42 -17.96 -25.75 -19.09
C ARG A 42 -18.61 -27.13 -19.06
N ALA A 43 -18.09 -28.07 -19.85
CA ALA A 43 -18.54 -29.44 -19.82
C ALA A 43 -17.95 -30.13 -18.58
N GLY A 44 -18.77 -30.38 -17.56
CA GLY A 44 -18.35 -31.04 -16.33
C GLY A 44 -18.14 -32.53 -16.53
N SER A 45 -16.91 -33.02 -16.35
CA SER A 45 -16.66 -34.43 -16.01
C SER A 45 -15.58 -34.53 -14.93
N LYS A 46 -15.69 -35.57 -14.08
CA LYS A 46 -14.93 -35.76 -12.84
C LYS A 46 -13.44 -36.13 -13.04
N LEU A 47 -12.92 -36.12 -14.27
CA LEU A 47 -11.50 -36.38 -14.55
C LEU A 47 -10.98 -35.46 -15.66
N SER A 48 -10.01 -34.63 -15.28
CA SER A 48 -9.18 -33.72 -16.10
C SER A 48 -9.81 -32.41 -16.59
N LYS A 49 -8.93 -31.39 -16.68
CA LYS A 49 -9.13 -29.94 -16.96
C LYS A 49 -10.41 -29.58 -17.72
N SER A 50 -11.16 -28.62 -17.18
CA SER A 50 -12.43 -28.12 -17.72
C SER A 50 -12.34 -27.77 -19.21
N LEU A 51 -12.99 -28.55 -20.08
CA LEU A 51 -13.24 -28.12 -21.46
C LEU A 51 -14.22 -26.95 -21.44
N VAL A 52 -13.81 -25.86 -22.07
CA VAL A 52 -14.53 -24.59 -22.14
C VAL A 52 -15.03 -24.40 -23.56
N PHE A 53 -16.29 -24.00 -23.73
CA PHE A 53 -16.82 -23.64 -25.03
C PHE A 53 -17.79 -22.45 -24.99
N ALA A 54 -17.92 -21.73 -26.10
CA ALA A 54 -18.86 -20.62 -26.25
C ALA A 54 -19.47 -20.61 -27.67
N TYR A 55 -20.74 -20.21 -27.76
CA TYR A 55 -21.44 -20.06 -29.04
C TYR A 55 -21.25 -18.64 -29.57
N ARG A 56 -21.01 -18.51 -30.87
CA ARG A 56 -20.80 -17.21 -31.54
C ARG A 56 -21.94 -16.22 -31.26
N GLU A 57 -23.18 -16.68 -31.44
CA GLU A 57 -24.38 -15.84 -31.24
C GLU A 57 -24.48 -15.27 -29.81
N GLU A 58 -24.10 -16.07 -28.79
CA GLU A 58 -24.11 -15.61 -27.41
C GLU A 58 -23.05 -14.55 -27.14
N LEU A 59 -21.87 -14.67 -27.75
CA LEU A 59 -20.79 -13.68 -27.66
C LEU A 59 -21.18 -12.38 -28.37
N ASP A 60 -21.79 -12.47 -29.55
CA ASP A 60 -22.26 -11.30 -30.32
C ASP A 60 -23.39 -10.57 -29.60
N ASP A 61 -24.34 -11.29 -29.03
CA ASP A 61 -25.41 -10.71 -28.23
C ASP A 61 -24.89 -10.04 -26.96
N TRP A 62 -23.88 -10.65 -26.31
CA TRP A 62 -23.24 -10.07 -25.15
C TRP A 62 -22.47 -8.79 -25.48
N LEU A 63 -21.76 -8.74 -26.62
CA LEU A 63 -21.10 -7.52 -27.11
C LEU A 63 -22.13 -6.42 -27.41
N ARG A 64 -23.19 -6.73 -28.14
CA ARG A 64 -24.26 -5.78 -28.48
C ARG A 64 -24.90 -5.15 -27.24
N ARG A 65 -25.16 -5.95 -26.19
CA ARG A 65 -25.72 -5.43 -24.92
C ARG A 65 -24.78 -4.48 -24.18
N ARG A 66 -23.46 -4.65 -24.34
CA ARG A 66 -22.48 -3.73 -23.74
C ARG A 66 -22.35 -2.41 -24.50
N GLU A 67 -22.52 -2.43 -25.82
CA GLU A 67 -22.52 -1.21 -26.64
C GLU A 67 -23.77 -0.36 -26.42
N THR A 68 -24.92 -0.99 -26.13
CA THR A 68 -26.18 -0.27 -25.88
C THR A 68 -26.38 0.18 -24.42
N GLY A 69 -25.37 0.03 -23.55
CA GLY A 69 -25.37 0.59 -22.20
C GLY A 69 -26.47 0.09 -21.26
N ASP A 70 -27.03 -1.10 -21.50
CA ASP A 70 -28.20 -1.57 -20.77
C ASP A 70 -27.83 -2.53 -19.62
N SER A 71 -28.35 -2.24 -18.43
CA SER A 71 -28.10 -3.00 -17.20
C SER A 71 -28.91 -4.30 -17.20
N ALA A 72 -28.25 -5.44 -17.06
CA ALA A 72 -28.88 -6.76 -17.14
C ALA A 72 -30.05 -6.93 -16.12
N PRO A 73 -31.20 -7.53 -16.53
CA PRO A 73 -32.30 -7.82 -15.63
C PRO A 73 -32.04 -9.10 -14.81
N LYS A 74 -32.43 -9.07 -13.52
CA LYS A 74 -32.45 -10.22 -12.62
C LYS A 74 -33.41 -11.31 -13.14
N LYS A 75 -32.92 -12.56 -13.25
CA LYS A 75 -33.75 -13.73 -13.55
C LYS A 75 -34.79 -13.99 -12.45
N PRO A 76 -36.09 -14.17 -12.79
CA PRO A 76 -37.08 -14.72 -11.87
C PRO A 76 -36.97 -16.25 -11.82
N ARG A 77 -37.08 -16.84 -10.63
CA ARG A 77 -37.27 -18.29 -10.46
C ARG A 77 -38.74 -18.61 -10.56
N GLY A 78 -39.15 -19.12 -11.73
CA GLY A 78 -40.47 -19.67 -11.98
C GLY A 78 -40.55 -21.14 -11.58
N VAL A 79 -41.56 -21.42 -10.76
CA VAL A 79 -42.15 -22.72 -10.43
C VAL A 79 -42.53 -23.52 -11.69
N ARG A 80 -42.47 -24.86 -11.64
CA ARG A 80 -43.54 -25.69 -12.26
C ARG A 80 -43.67 -27.09 -11.62
N ARG A 81 -44.93 -27.37 -11.24
CA ARG A 81 -45.58 -28.66 -10.95
C ARG A 81 -45.58 -29.53 -12.24
N SER A 82 -45.85 -30.83 -12.30
CA SER A 82 -46.66 -31.80 -11.56
C SER A 82 -46.19 -33.22 -11.99
N PHE A 83 -46.48 -34.32 -11.29
CA PHE A 83 -47.64 -35.18 -11.54
C PHE A 83 -47.86 -36.19 -10.40
N LEU A 84 -49.12 -36.57 -10.25
CA LEU A 84 -49.72 -37.37 -9.20
C LEU A 84 -49.79 -38.86 -9.61
N GLY A 85 -49.57 -39.75 -8.64
CA GLY A 85 -50.30 -41.03 -8.53
C GLY A 85 -49.49 -42.32 -8.76
N ILE A 86 -49.33 -43.12 -7.71
CA ILE A 86 -49.85 -44.51 -7.56
C ILE A 86 -49.49 -45.02 -6.14
N ARG A 87 -50.43 -45.75 -5.53
CA ARG A 87 -50.42 -46.36 -4.17
C ARG A 87 -49.64 -47.69 -4.12
N ILE A 88 -49.38 -48.24 -2.90
CA ILE A 88 -49.26 -49.68 -2.45
C ILE A 88 -48.15 -49.83 -1.36
N PRO A 89 -48.22 -50.75 -0.36
CA PRO A 89 -48.30 -50.39 1.06
C PRO A 89 -47.09 -50.89 1.90
N ILE A 90 -47.20 -50.66 3.21
CA ILE A 90 -46.29 -51.01 4.31
C ILE A 90 -46.05 -52.53 4.42
N TRP A 91 -44.79 -52.97 4.51
CA TRP A 91 -44.33 -54.07 5.40
C TRP A 91 -42.86 -53.85 5.87
N LEU A 92 -42.76 -53.44 7.14
CA LEU A 92 -41.83 -53.79 8.22
C LEU A 92 -40.31 -54.05 8.05
N ALA A 93 -39.60 -53.28 8.89
CA ALA A 93 -38.64 -53.72 9.92
C ALA A 93 -37.20 -54.06 9.51
N SER A 94 -36.28 -53.11 9.75
CA SER A 94 -34.95 -53.31 10.40
C SER A 94 -34.01 -52.09 10.26
N ILE A 95 -34.45 -50.87 10.65
CA ILE A 95 -33.59 -49.67 10.59
C ILE A 95 -33.52 -48.81 11.90
N PRO A 96 -34.06 -49.16 13.10
CA PRO A 96 -33.83 -48.26 14.25
C PRO A 96 -32.39 -48.30 14.80
N VAL A 97 -31.68 -49.42 14.66
CA VAL A 97 -30.39 -49.60 15.35
C VAL A 97 -29.20 -49.07 14.53
N VAL A 98 -29.24 -49.20 13.20
CA VAL A 98 -28.18 -48.69 12.32
C VAL A 98 -28.24 -47.16 12.22
N LEU A 99 -29.42 -46.54 12.29
CA LEU A 99 -29.54 -45.08 12.28
C LEU A 99 -29.06 -44.45 13.59
N ILE A 100 -29.25 -45.08 14.75
CA ILE A 100 -28.76 -44.56 16.03
C ILE A 100 -27.24 -44.75 16.17
N ALA A 101 -26.69 -45.88 15.73
CA ALA A 101 -25.24 -46.07 15.67
C ALA A 101 -24.57 -45.15 14.64
N ALA A 102 -25.20 -44.91 13.48
CA ALA A 102 -24.75 -43.93 12.49
C ALA A 102 -24.91 -42.49 12.99
N LEU A 103 -25.93 -42.16 13.79
CA LEU A 103 -26.09 -40.85 14.43
C LEU A 103 -25.09 -40.61 15.56
N LEU A 104 -24.71 -41.65 16.31
CA LEU A 104 -23.68 -41.56 17.33
C LEU A 104 -22.27 -41.53 16.72
N MET A 105 -22.02 -42.27 15.64
CA MET A 105 -20.77 -42.20 14.87
C MET A 105 -20.66 -40.92 14.04
N THR A 106 -21.75 -40.36 13.50
CA THR A 106 -21.74 -39.02 12.87
C THR A 106 -21.75 -37.90 13.91
N GLY A 107 -22.20 -38.13 15.14
CA GLY A 107 -22.01 -37.20 16.27
C GLY A 107 -20.57 -37.17 16.79
N LEU A 108 -19.84 -38.29 16.72
CA LEU A 108 -18.42 -38.37 17.08
C LEU A 108 -17.50 -37.97 15.91
N VAL A 109 -17.80 -38.37 14.68
CA VAL A 109 -17.07 -37.95 13.46
C VAL A 109 -17.45 -36.53 13.04
N GLY A 110 -18.66 -36.05 13.33
CA GLY A 110 -19.06 -34.65 13.14
C GLY A 110 -18.43 -33.69 14.17
N LYS A 111 -17.90 -34.21 15.28
CA LYS A 111 -17.05 -33.46 16.21
C LYS A 111 -15.54 -33.56 15.91
N ILE A 112 -15.13 -34.46 15.00
CA ILE A 112 -13.71 -34.65 14.60
C ILE A 112 -13.47 -34.27 13.12
N GLY A 113 -14.54 -34.13 12.32
CA GLY A 113 -14.50 -33.88 10.88
C GLY A 113 -15.10 -32.53 10.46
N ASN A 114 -15.44 -31.67 11.42
CA ASN A 114 -15.83 -30.27 11.17
C ASN A 114 -15.12 -29.28 12.11
N SER A 115 -14.02 -29.72 12.75
CA SER A 115 -13.05 -28.84 13.40
C SER A 115 -11.98 -28.40 12.41
N GLY A 116 -12.40 -27.84 11.28
CA GLY A 116 -11.67 -26.72 10.69
C GLY A 116 -12.03 -25.45 11.47
N LEU A 117 -11.95 -25.51 12.80
CA LEU A 117 -11.94 -24.30 13.62
C LEU A 117 -10.64 -23.61 13.23
N ASP A 118 -10.75 -22.44 12.61
CA ASP A 118 -9.63 -21.52 12.43
C ASP A 118 -8.81 -21.53 13.72
N SER A 119 -7.57 -22.02 13.66
CA SER A 119 -6.69 -21.97 14.82
C SER A 119 -6.63 -20.51 15.24
N PRO A 120 -6.84 -20.18 16.53
CA PRO A 120 -6.87 -18.79 16.99
C PRO A 120 -5.66 -18.02 16.43
N GLN A 121 -5.94 -17.00 15.63
CA GLN A 121 -4.91 -16.21 14.96
C GLN A 121 -4.57 -14.95 15.78
N PRO A 122 -3.32 -14.47 15.72
CA PRO A 122 -2.96 -13.16 16.23
C PRO A 122 -3.94 -12.09 15.72
N TYR A 123 -4.48 -11.30 16.64
CA TYR A 123 -5.44 -10.24 16.32
C TYR A 123 -5.10 -8.93 17.03
N SER A 124 -4.61 -9.02 18.26
CA SER A 124 -4.18 -7.86 19.04
C SER A 124 -2.99 -8.24 19.93
N PHE A 125 -2.47 -7.27 20.66
CA PHE A 125 -1.39 -7.50 21.62
C PHE A 125 -1.52 -6.56 22.81
N LYS A 126 -0.72 -6.82 23.84
CA LYS A 126 -0.40 -5.87 24.90
C LYS A 126 1.08 -5.97 25.26
N ILE A 127 1.61 -4.90 25.84
CA ILE A 127 2.97 -4.88 26.39
C ILE A 127 2.92 -5.01 27.91
N GLU A 128 3.61 -5.99 28.47
CA GLU A 128 3.74 -6.22 29.91
C GLU A 128 5.22 -6.15 30.29
N ARG A 129 5.67 -4.99 30.81
CA ARG A 129 7.09 -4.74 31.12
C ARG A 129 7.98 -4.89 29.87
N SER A 130 8.75 -5.97 29.78
CA SER A 130 9.62 -6.31 28.66
C SER A 130 8.98 -7.31 27.68
N GLU A 131 7.73 -7.71 27.91
CA GLU A 131 7.08 -8.77 27.16
C GLU A 131 6.04 -8.23 26.17
N LEU A 132 6.10 -8.73 24.93
CA LEU A 132 4.99 -8.69 23.99
C LEU A 132 4.06 -9.87 24.28
N VAL A 133 2.80 -9.61 24.60
CA VAL A 133 1.77 -10.65 24.78
C VAL A 133 0.78 -10.55 23.63
N VAL A 134 0.68 -11.61 22.81
CA VAL A 134 -0.18 -11.65 21.63
C VAL A 134 -1.49 -12.36 21.96
N LEU A 135 -2.59 -11.76 21.50
CA LEU A 135 -3.94 -12.14 21.85
C LEU A 135 -4.77 -12.45 20.59
N ASP A 136 -5.72 -13.36 20.74
CA ASP A 136 -6.74 -13.61 19.72
C ASP A 136 -7.84 -12.53 19.69
N ARG A 137 -8.84 -12.74 18.83
CA ARG A 137 -9.97 -11.82 18.66
C ARG A 137 -10.89 -11.76 19.88
N GLN A 138 -10.88 -12.78 20.72
CA GLN A 138 -11.62 -12.86 21.98
C GLN A 138 -10.83 -12.26 23.15
N GLY A 139 -9.58 -11.86 22.92
CA GLY A 139 -8.68 -11.32 23.94
C GLY A 139 -7.97 -12.41 24.77
N ALA A 140 -8.05 -13.68 24.35
CA ALA A 140 -7.29 -14.76 24.99
C ALA A 140 -5.84 -14.73 24.53
N GLU A 141 -4.92 -15.01 25.46
CA GLU A 141 -3.49 -15.08 25.16
C GLU A 141 -3.17 -16.29 24.29
N LEU A 142 -2.44 -16.04 23.20
CA LEU A 142 -1.91 -17.08 22.31
C LEU A 142 -0.49 -17.44 22.69
N TRP A 143 0.36 -16.44 22.87
CA TRP A 143 1.77 -16.59 23.21
C TRP A 143 2.35 -15.25 23.69
N ARG A 144 3.54 -15.32 24.28
CA ARG A 144 4.31 -14.15 24.71
C ARG A 144 5.77 -14.24 24.33
N PHE A 145 6.41 -13.10 24.17
CA PHE A 145 7.83 -12.96 23.85
C PHE A 145 8.48 -11.93 24.77
N ASP A 146 9.47 -12.35 25.55
CA ASP A 146 10.26 -11.46 26.41
C ASP A 146 11.47 -10.89 25.66
N THR A 147 11.46 -9.57 25.46
CA THR A 147 12.60 -8.83 24.86
C THR A 147 13.81 -8.77 25.78
N ARG A 148 13.62 -8.99 27.09
CA ARG A 148 14.59 -8.75 28.17
C ARG A 148 15.06 -7.30 28.28
N LEU A 149 14.34 -6.36 27.67
CA LEU A 149 14.63 -4.94 27.72
C LEU A 149 13.76 -4.27 28.79
N PRO A 150 14.32 -3.84 29.93
CA PRO A 150 13.55 -3.27 31.02
C PRO A 150 13.04 -1.85 30.73
N ASN A 151 13.58 -1.20 29.70
CA ASN A 151 13.28 0.17 29.27
C ASN A 151 12.43 0.23 27.98
N LEU A 152 11.70 -0.84 27.68
CA LEU A 152 10.73 -0.87 26.58
C LEU A 152 9.63 0.18 26.81
N TYR A 153 9.17 0.83 25.74
CA TYR A 153 8.00 1.71 25.82
C TYR A 153 6.77 0.96 26.36
N ASP A 154 5.90 1.71 27.06
CA ASP A 154 4.71 1.13 27.68
C ASP A 154 3.64 0.70 26.67
N ASN A 155 2.67 -0.09 27.14
CA ASN A 155 1.54 -0.56 26.34
C ASN A 155 0.83 0.58 25.62
N ASP A 156 0.51 1.67 26.31
CA ASP A 156 -0.23 2.78 25.73
C ASP A 156 0.52 3.43 24.57
N SER A 157 1.85 3.53 24.66
CA SER A 157 2.68 4.01 23.56
C SER A 157 2.60 3.10 22.35
N TYR A 158 2.68 1.78 22.53
CA TYR A 158 2.52 0.83 21.42
C TYR A 158 1.10 0.82 20.84
N GLN A 159 0.05 0.90 21.68
CA GLN A 159 -1.34 0.93 21.21
C GLN A 159 -1.62 2.19 20.37
N ARG A 160 -1.03 3.34 20.71
CA ARG A 160 -1.10 4.56 19.88
C ARG A 160 -0.44 4.38 18.50
N HIS A 161 0.38 3.34 18.33
CA HIS A 161 1.05 2.99 17.07
C HIS A 161 0.51 1.67 16.48
N PHE A 162 -0.75 1.29 16.75
CA PHE A 162 -1.37 0.06 16.25
C PHE A 162 -2.87 0.18 15.89
N PRO A 163 -3.28 -0.19 14.65
CA PRO A 163 -2.53 -0.08 13.40
C PRO A 163 -2.70 1.36 12.92
N CYS A 164 -1.75 2.26 13.15
CA CYS A 164 -2.03 3.67 12.88
C CYS A 164 -1.80 4.06 11.42
N ARG A 165 -2.76 4.85 10.91
CA ARG A 165 -2.65 6.09 10.10
C ARG A 165 -4.09 6.58 9.78
N LYS A 166 -4.54 7.73 10.31
CA LYS A 166 -5.73 8.48 9.83
C LYS A 166 -5.50 10.00 9.89
N GLY A 167 -5.80 10.74 8.81
CA GLY A 167 -6.03 12.21 8.77
C GLY A 167 -7.54 12.52 8.76
N ILE A 168 -8.12 13.74 8.86
CA ILE A 168 -7.72 15.15 8.62
C ILE A 168 -8.15 16.06 9.81
N GLU A 169 -8.45 15.55 11.00
CA GLU A 169 -8.83 16.40 12.16
C GLU A 169 -8.15 15.93 13.46
N ASN A 170 -7.18 16.73 13.93
CA ASN A 170 -6.62 16.80 15.29
C ASN A 170 -5.83 15.64 15.92
N GLU A 171 -5.43 14.60 15.18
CA GLU A 171 -4.47 13.61 15.71
C GLU A 171 -3.17 13.57 14.90
N ASP A 172 -2.03 13.54 15.60
CA ASP A 172 -0.73 13.25 14.99
C ASP A 172 -0.80 11.89 14.30
N ARG A 173 -0.74 11.86 12.96
CA ARG A 173 -0.62 10.62 12.20
C ARG A 173 0.66 9.91 12.64
N LYS A 174 0.48 8.76 13.29
CA LYS A 174 1.57 7.92 13.77
C LYS A 174 1.87 6.83 12.76
N LEU A 175 3.12 6.36 12.75
CA LEU A 175 3.55 5.23 11.96
C LEU A 175 3.52 3.95 12.79
N PRO A 176 3.14 2.79 12.24
CA PRO A 176 2.97 1.61 13.07
C PRO A 176 4.29 1.10 13.67
N TRP A 177 4.20 0.62 14.91
CA TRP A 177 5.31 -0.08 15.59
C TRP A 177 5.08 -1.58 15.66
N VAL A 178 3.84 -2.01 15.53
CA VAL A 178 3.44 -3.41 15.43
C VAL A 178 2.53 -3.56 14.23
N LYS A 179 2.72 -4.64 13.48
CA LYS A 179 1.82 -5.04 12.40
C LYS A 179 1.45 -6.51 12.59
N ILE A 180 0.16 -6.79 12.50
CA ILE A 180 -0.41 -8.13 12.60
C ILE A 180 -1.14 -8.36 11.28
N GLU A 181 -0.52 -9.09 10.36
CA GLU A 181 -1.02 -9.32 9.00
C GLU A 181 -0.41 -10.59 8.40
N ASP A 182 -1.17 -11.30 7.58
CA ASP A 182 -0.69 -12.37 6.70
C ASP A 182 0.23 -11.76 5.64
N ILE A 183 1.56 -11.88 5.81
CA ILE A 183 2.53 -11.21 4.93
C ILE A 183 2.95 -12.06 3.73
N ASP A 184 2.81 -13.39 3.80
CA ASP A 184 3.21 -14.30 2.72
C ASP A 184 2.03 -14.91 1.94
N SER A 185 0.81 -14.54 2.32
CA SER A 185 -0.47 -14.98 1.73
C SER A 185 -0.75 -16.48 1.90
N ASP A 186 -0.26 -17.10 2.99
CA ASP A 186 -0.54 -18.51 3.31
C ASP A 186 -1.87 -18.71 4.09
N GLY A 187 -2.53 -17.62 4.49
CA GLY A 187 -3.77 -17.61 5.26
C GLY A 187 -3.58 -17.63 6.78
N ARG A 188 -2.34 -17.57 7.29
CA ARG A 188 -1.98 -17.36 8.70
C ARG A 188 -1.43 -15.96 8.88
N THR A 189 -1.54 -15.46 10.10
CA THR A 189 -1.15 -14.08 10.40
C THR A 189 0.20 -14.04 11.10
N GLU A 190 1.13 -13.27 10.54
CA GLU A 190 2.42 -12.96 11.17
C GLU A 190 2.31 -11.74 12.09
N VAL A 191 3.25 -11.66 13.03
CA VAL A 191 3.41 -10.50 13.92
C VAL A 191 4.78 -9.88 13.69
N LEU A 192 4.78 -8.67 13.13
CA LEU A 192 5.92 -7.79 13.04
C LEU A 192 5.96 -6.88 14.27
N PHE A 193 7.03 -6.97 15.04
CA PHE A 193 7.21 -6.24 16.30
C PHE A 193 8.49 -5.42 16.26
N MET A 194 8.34 -4.10 16.11
CA MET A 194 9.44 -3.15 16.18
C MET A 194 9.76 -2.83 17.65
N VAL A 195 10.99 -3.08 18.06
CA VAL A 195 11.43 -2.82 19.43
C VAL A 195 11.72 -1.34 19.60
N ARG A 196 11.08 -0.73 20.61
CA ARG A 196 11.31 0.66 21.01
C ARG A 196 11.62 0.76 22.50
N THR A 197 12.79 1.31 22.79
CA THR A 197 13.25 1.67 24.14
C THR A 197 13.28 3.19 24.30
N PHE A 198 13.21 3.69 25.54
CA PHE A 198 13.21 5.13 25.81
C PHE A 198 14.49 5.87 25.40
N ASP A 199 15.60 5.16 25.25
CA ASP A 199 16.88 5.70 24.81
C ASP A 199 17.14 5.49 23.31
N ASP A 200 16.19 4.86 22.61
CA ASP A 200 16.27 4.43 21.21
C ASP A 200 17.48 3.53 20.86
N TYR A 201 18.14 2.91 21.85
CA TYR A 201 19.19 1.92 21.62
C TYR A 201 18.62 0.49 21.69
N CYS A 202 18.60 -0.19 20.54
CA CYS A 202 18.14 -1.57 20.41
C CYS A 202 19.07 -2.39 19.51
N ASP A 203 19.65 -3.48 20.02
CA ASP A 203 20.48 -4.40 19.21
C ASP A 203 19.68 -5.08 18.09
N VAL A 204 18.42 -5.40 18.37
CA VAL A 204 17.45 -5.91 17.38
C VAL A 204 16.35 -4.89 17.24
N GLY A 205 16.20 -4.33 16.04
CA GLY A 205 15.20 -3.32 15.76
C GLY A 205 13.82 -3.92 15.48
N LEU A 206 13.75 -5.08 14.81
CA LEU A 206 12.50 -5.69 14.36
C LEU A 206 12.55 -7.22 14.48
N TYR A 207 11.47 -7.78 15.00
CA TYR A 207 11.18 -9.22 14.99
C TYR A 207 9.99 -9.52 14.08
N CYS A 208 10.06 -10.63 13.35
CA CYS A 208 8.91 -11.25 12.69
C CYS A 208 8.63 -12.61 13.33
N PHE A 209 7.38 -12.84 13.72
CA PHE A 209 6.90 -14.10 14.29
C PHE A 209 5.78 -14.70 13.46
N ASP A 210 5.65 -16.02 13.47
CA ASP A 210 4.47 -16.72 12.93
C ASP A 210 3.27 -16.67 13.89
N ASP A 211 2.16 -17.30 13.48
CA ASP A 211 0.91 -17.35 14.25
C ASP A 211 1.05 -18.00 15.65
N ARG A 212 2.16 -18.70 15.91
CA ARG A 212 2.45 -19.43 17.15
C ARG A 212 3.59 -18.82 17.97
N GLY A 213 4.10 -17.65 17.59
CA GLY A 213 5.18 -16.97 18.28
C GLY A 213 6.58 -17.54 18.00
N ARG A 214 6.73 -18.37 16.96
CA ARG A 214 8.06 -18.79 16.50
C ARG A 214 8.66 -17.65 15.67
N LYS A 215 9.89 -17.27 16.02
CA LYS A 215 10.64 -16.24 15.30
C LYS A 215 10.99 -16.73 13.89
N LEU A 216 10.51 -16.02 12.88
CA LEU A 216 10.79 -16.27 11.47
C LEU A 216 12.11 -15.62 11.05
N TRP A 217 12.25 -14.33 11.34
CA TRP A 217 13.46 -13.55 11.06
C TRP A 217 13.54 -12.31 11.94
N THR A 218 14.70 -11.66 11.94
CA THR A 218 14.99 -10.43 12.68
C THR A 218 15.76 -9.45 11.82
N TYR A 219 15.67 -8.17 12.16
CA TYR A 219 16.42 -7.13 11.51
C TYR A 219 17.06 -6.17 12.52
N THR A 220 18.34 -5.91 12.33
CA THR A 220 19.14 -4.92 13.04
C THR A 220 19.41 -3.75 12.09
N PRO A 221 18.98 -2.53 12.43
CA PRO A 221 19.20 -1.38 11.57
C PRO A 221 20.64 -0.90 11.63
N GLY A 222 21.03 -0.18 10.58
CA GLY A 222 22.26 0.58 10.54
C GLY A 222 23.44 -0.14 9.93
N ARG A 223 24.31 0.68 9.36
CA ARG A 223 25.69 0.36 9.00
C ARG A 223 26.48 1.65 9.07
N LYS A 224 27.81 1.57 9.14
CA LYS A 224 28.65 2.77 9.06
C LYS A 224 28.45 3.43 7.70
N MET A 225 28.32 4.76 7.71
CA MET A 225 28.08 5.56 6.51
C MET A 225 28.96 6.80 6.51
N THR A 226 29.30 7.29 5.32
CA THR A 226 29.99 8.57 5.14
C THR A 226 29.18 9.47 4.22
N PHE A 227 28.92 10.71 4.62
CA PHE A 227 28.30 11.75 3.78
C PHE A 227 29.20 12.99 3.80
N GLY A 228 29.80 13.32 2.66
CA GLY A 228 30.85 14.32 2.58
C GLY A 228 32.01 13.99 3.51
N THR A 229 32.34 14.89 4.43
CA THR A 229 33.39 14.70 5.44
C THR A 229 32.89 14.12 6.76
N ARG A 230 31.60 13.80 6.88
CA ARG A 230 30.99 13.30 8.11
C ARG A 230 30.92 11.78 8.10
N HIS A 231 31.28 11.18 9.23
CA HIS A 231 31.22 9.73 9.44
C HIS A 231 30.16 9.40 10.48
N PHE A 232 29.36 8.37 10.21
CA PHE A 232 28.27 7.91 11.05
C PHE A 232 28.54 6.48 11.50
N SER A 233 28.28 6.23 12.78
CA SER A 233 28.25 4.89 13.37
C SER A 233 27.06 4.09 12.84
N GLU A 234 26.97 2.82 13.26
CA GLU A 234 25.83 1.95 13.00
C GLU A 234 24.65 2.17 13.96
N ASP A 235 24.69 3.24 14.76
CA ASP A 235 23.63 3.58 15.72
C ASP A 235 22.38 4.11 14.99
N TYR A 236 21.47 3.21 14.66
CA TYR A 236 20.20 3.53 14.03
C TYR A 236 19.03 3.00 14.87
N ALA A 237 17.94 3.75 14.88
CA ALA A 237 16.65 3.27 15.37
C ALA A 237 15.62 3.21 14.26
N LEU A 238 14.62 2.34 14.48
CA LEU A 238 13.48 2.23 13.60
C LEU A 238 12.38 3.21 14.01
N ASP A 239 11.86 3.94 13.03
CA ASP A 239 10.75 4.88 13.21
C ASP A 239 9.40 4.23 12.87
N ALA A 240 9.40 3.23 11.97
CA ALA A 240 8.19 2.55 11.54
C ALA A 240 8.44 1.15 10.98
N VAL A 241 7.43 0.29 11.12
CA VAL A 241 7.25 -0.94 10.35
C VAL A 241 5.82 -1.01 9.81
N ASP A 242 5.64 -1.37 8.55
CA ASP A 242 4.32 -1.59 7.96
C ASP A 242 4.39 -2.65 6.84
N VAL A 243 3.24 -3.06 6.35
CA VAL A 243 3.10 -3.97 5.21
C VAL A 243 2.41 -3.24 4.08
N ILE A 244 3.07 -3.18 2.93
CA ILE A 244 2.59 -2.54 1.72
C ILE A 244 2.25 -3.59 0.66
N SER A 245 1.20 -3.33 -0.10
CA SER A 245 0.81 -4.15 -1.26
C SER A 245 0.81 -3.24 -2.48
N PRO A 246 1.89 -3.21 -3.28
CA PRO A 246 2.00 -2.27 -4.38
C PRO A 246 1.11 -2.64 -5.56
N ASN A 247 0.52 -3.84 -5.59
CA ASN A 247 -0.29 -4.26 -6.72
C ASN A 247 -1.50 -5.12 -6.32
N THR A 248 -2.41 -5.30 -7.27
CA THR A 248 -3.63 -6.10 -7.08
C THR A 248 -3.39 -7.63 -7.12
N THR A 249 -2.16 -8.09 -7.37
CA THR A 249 -1.83 -9.52 -7.41
C THR A 249 -1.70 -10.14 -6.03
N GLY A 250 -1.57 -9.32 -4.99
CA GLY A 250 -1.42 -9.74 -3.61
C GLY A 250 0.03 -9.85 -3.14
N GLU A 251 0.99 -9.38 -3.94
CA GLU A 251 2.38 -9.28 -3.48
C GLU A 251 2.47 -8.27 -2.33
N LYS A 252 3.22 -8.64 -1.29
CA LYS A 252 3.40 -7.85 -0.08
C LYS A 252 4.88 -7.63 0.21
N PHE A 253 5.20 -6.43 0.68
CA PHE A 253 6.51 -6.08 1.18
C PHE A 253 6.39 -5.51 2.59
N VAL A 254 7.36 -5.82 3.45
CA VAL A 254 7.51 -5.14 4.73
C VAL A 254 8.35 -3.89 4.49
N ILE A 255 7.80 -2.72 4.78
CA ILE A 255 8.52 -1.45 4.72
C ILE A 255 9.00 -1.07 6.12
N VAL A 256 10.26 -0.66 6.21
CA VAL A 256 10.87 -0.17 7.44
C VAL A 256 11.52 1.19 7.19
N LEU A 257 11.25 2.15 8.07
CA LEU A 257 11.92 3.45 8.10
C LEU A 257 12.91 3.45 9.27
N ALA A 258 14.14 3.86 9.01
CA ALA A 258 15.21 3.93 10.00
C ALA A 258 15.94 5.28 9.96
N ARG A 259 16.42 5.73 11.12
CA ARG A 259 17.17 6.99 11.28
C ARG A 259 18.44 6.77 12.10
N HIS A 260 19.50 7.48 11.72
CA HIS A 260 20.71 7.56 12.55
C HIS A 260 20.44 8.32 13.84
N ILE A 261 21.07 7.91 14.93
CA ILE A 261 21.00 8.58 16.24
C ILE A 261 22.35 9.19 16.59
N PRO A 262 22.41 10.47 17.00
CA PRO A 262 21.31 11.44 17.11
C PRO A 262 21.08 12.24 15.81
N HIS A 263 21.76 11.89 14.71
CA HIS A 263 21.92 12.77 13.56
C HIS A 263 21.06 12.37 12.35
N PHE A 264 21.70 12.33 11.19
CA PHE A 264 21.28 11.83 9.89
C PHE A 264 22.40 10.89 9.43
N PRO A 265 22.26 10.09 8.36
CA PRO A 265 21.15 9.98 7.42
C PRO A 265 19.97 9.14 7.96
N SER A 266 18.93 9.02 7.14
CA SER A 266 17.84 8.06 7.31
C SER A 266 17.70 7.20 6.06
N TYR A 267 17.05 6.05 6.16
CA TYR A 267 16.79 5.18 5.01
C TYR A 267 15.45 4.46 5.14
N ILE A 268 14.93 4.06 3.98
CA ILE A 268 13.81 3.14 3.82
C ILE A 268 14.38 1.83 3.31
N VAL A 269 13.93 0.71 3.86
CA VAL A 269 14.25 -0.62 3.36
C VAL A 269 12.97 -1.41 3.16
N LEU A 270 12.91 -2.17 2.06
CA LEU A 270 11.83 -3.10 1.75
C LEU A 270 12.33 -4.52 1.93
N PHE A 271 11.56 -5.35 2.63
CA PHE A 271 11.78 -6.78 2.76
C PHE A 271 10.67 -7.57 2.06
N ALA A 272 11.07 -8.69 1.47
CA ALA A 272 10.12 -9.76 1.14
C ALA A 272 9.60 -10.44 2.41
N PRO A 273 8.52 -11.23 2.33
CA PRO A 273 7.95 -11.92 3.50
C PRO A 273 8.94 -12.85 4.21
N ASP A 274 9.94 -13.38 3.49
CA ASP A 274 11.00 -14.22 4.03
C ASP A 274 12.13 -13.45 4.74
N GLY A 275 12.02 -12.11 4.85
CA GLY A 275 13.01 -11.24 5.49
C GLY A 275 14.18 -10.84 4.60
N LYS A 276 14.22 -11.24 3.32
CA LYS A 276 15.26 -10.79 2.39
C LYS A 276 15.02 -9.37 1.93
N THR A 277 16.07 -8.56 1.95
CA THR A 277 16.03 -7.19 1.41
C THR A 277 15.75 -7.20 -0.10
N ARG A 278 14.78 -6.39 -0.51
CA ARG A 278 14.37 -6.16 -1.91
C ARG A 278 14.89 -4.85 -2.46
N GLY A 279 14.99 -3.82 -1.62
CA GLY A 279 15.50 -2.52 -2.02
C GLY A 279 15.72 -1.62 -0.80
N GLU A 280 16.54 -0.59 -0.99
CA GLU A 280 16.94 0.33 0.07
C GLU A 280 17.19 1.72 -0.52
N TYR A 281 16.56 2.76 0.03
CA TYR A 281 16.74 4.13 -0.42
C TYR A 281 17.11 5.05 0.75
N TRP A 282 18.19 5.80 0.60
CA TRP A 282 18.73 6.68 1.62
C TRP A 282 18.35 8.13 1.39
N ASN A 283 18.25 8.90 2.47
CA ASN A 283 18.09 10.33 2.42
C ASN A 283 19.15 11.01 3.28
N ALA A 284 19.79 12.03 2.73
CA ALA A 284 20.70 12.92 3.45
C ALA A 284 19.89 13.84 4.39
N GLY A 285 19.19 13.27 5.36
CA GLY A 285 18.21 13.96 6.20
C GLY A 285 17.36 12.98 6.99
N ARG A 286 16.05 13.26 7.09
CA ARG A 286 15.08 12.39 7.79
C ARG A 286 13.84 12.16 6.95
N PHE A 287 13.33 10.92 6.97
CA PHE A 287 11.96 10.62 6.55
C PHE A 287 11.00 10.96 7.68
N SER A 288 9.79 11.39 7.31
CA SER A 288 8.72 11.73 8.26
C SER A 288 7.47 10.91 7.98
N ASP A 289 7.10 10.76 6.72
CA ASP A 289 5.87 10.08 6.34
C ASP A 289 5.97 9.43 4.95
N TYR A 290 5.01 8.57 4.62
CA TYR A 290 4.87 7.98 3.29
C TYR A 290 3.41 7.71 2.92
N ALA A 291 3.09 7.59 1.64
CA ALA A 291 1.80 7.14 1.14
C ALA A 291 2.00 6.22 -0.08
N LEU A 292 1.09 5.25 -0.26
CA LEU A 292 1.02 4.47 -1.51
C LEU A 292 0.00 5.11 -2.44
N VAL A 293 0.42 5.37 -3.66
CA VAL A 293 -0.41 6.00 -4.68
C VAL A 293 -0.14 5.31 -6.00
N ASP A 294 -1.18 4.71 -6.56
CA ASP A 294 -1.26 4.33 -7.96
C ASP A 294 -1.37 5.62 -8.79
N ILE A 295 -0.38 5.94 -9.62
CA ILE A 295 -0.23 7.27 -10.25
C ILE A 295 -1.01 7.38 -11.56
N ASP A 296 -1.10 6.28 -12.29
CA ASP A 296 -1.69 6.18 -13.62
C ASP A 296 -2.94 5.27 -13.65
N ASP A 297 -3.38 4.80 -12.48
CA ASP A 297 -4.50 3.88 -12.29
C ASP A 297 -4.28 2.53 -13.02
N ASP A 298 -3.03 2.10 -13.18
CA ASP A 298 -2.67 0.82 -13.79
C ASP A 298 -2.72 -0.37 -12.80
N GLY A 299 -2.91 -0.07 -11.52
CA GLY A 299 -2.93 -1.03 -10.42
C GLY A 299 -1.57 -1.23 -9.75
N LEU A 300 -0.55 -0.43 -10.06
CA LEU A 300 0.78 -0.40 -9.45
C LEU A 300 0.98 0.89 -8.64
N SER A 301 1.10 0.76 -7.33
CA SER A 301 1.31 1.89 -6.42
C SER A 301 2.80 2.22 -6.26
N SER A 302 3.11 3.50 -6.46
CA SER A 302 4.39 4.10 -6.08
C SER A 302 4.36 4.61 -4.65
N LEU A 303 5.55 4.72 -4.05
CA LEU A 303 5.73 5.25 -2.70
C LEU A 303 6.03 6.75 -2.76
N TYR A 304 5.14 7.54 -2.16
CA TYR A 304 5.32 8.98 -1.96
C TYR A 304 5.91 9.16 -0.57
N VAL A 305 7.15 9.63 -0.46
CA VAL A 305 7.86 9.78 0.81
C VAL A 305 8.13 11.25 1.09
N SER A 306 7.95 11.66 2.34
CA SER A 306 8.20 13.03 2.76
C SER A 306 9.19 13.10 3.91
N GLY A 307 9.76 14.29 4.11
CA GLY A 307 10.61 14.55 5.25
C GLY A 307 11.42 15.81 5.11
N THR A 308 12.68 15.76 5.55
CA THR A 308 13.66 16.85 5.45
C THR A 308 14.90 16.39 4.71
N ASN A 309 15.42 17.23 3.83
CA ASN A 309 16.75 17.09 3.26
C ASN A 309 17.70 18.08 3.97
N ASN A 310 18.73 17.54 4.63
CA ASN A 310 19.66 18.32 5.42
C ASN A 310 20.69 19.08 4.59
N GLU A 311 20.98 18.66 3.37
CA GLU A 311 21.84 19.44 2.50
C GLU A 311 21.20 20.79 2.15
N TYR A 312 19.93 20.74 1.73
CA TYR A 312 19.21 21.94 1.30
C TYR A 312 18.48 22.67 2.42
N GLY A 313 18.39 22.07 3.62
CA GLY A 313 17.69 22.64 4.77
C GLY A 313 16.19 22.84 4.55
N LYS A 314 15.58 21.99 3.72
CA LYS A 314 14.20 22.11 3.23
C LYS A 314 13.43 20.82 3.44
N GLY A 315 12.12 20.96 3.59
CA GLY A 315 11.22 19.83 3.49
C GLY A 315 11.21 19.27 2.07
N PHE A 316 10.99 17.97 1.92
CA PHE A 316 10.91 17.32 0.61
C PHE A 316 9.71 16.39 0.46
N LEU A 317 9.37 16.13 -0.79
CA LEU A 317 8.50 15.04 -1.24
C LEU A 317 9.22 14.32 -2.38
N ALA A 318 9.29 12.99 -2.34
CA ALA A 318 9.85 12.18 -3.41
C ALA A 318 8.91 11.04 -3.79
N VAL A 319 8.97 10.62 -5.05
CA VAL A 319 8.23 9.47 -5.59
C VAL A 319 9.22 8.36 -5.90
N LEU A 320 9.02 7.20 -5.31
CA LEU A 320 9.88 6.03 -5.43
C LEU A 320 9.07 4.84 -5.98
N ASP A 321 9.64 4.11 -6.93
CA ASP A 321 9.10 2.83 -7.37
C ASP A 321 9.42 1.74 -6.32
N VAL A 322 8.38 1.05 -5.85
CA VAL A 322 8.48 -0.04 -4.87
C VAL A 322 9.28 -1.22 -5.44
N ASN A 323 9.25 -1.44 -6.75
CA ASN A 323 9.97 -2.52 -7.43
C ASN A 323 11.43 -2.18 -7.76
N ASN A 324 11.80 -0.90 -7.69
CA ASN A 324 13.13 -0.42 -8.05
C ASN A 324 13.64 0.63 -7.05
N LEU A 325 13.84 0.21 -5.80
CA LEU A 325 14.24 1.08 -4.70
C LEU A 325 15.76 0.97 -4.42
N TRP A 326 16.54 1.99 -4.78
CA TRP A 326 17.99 2.03 -4.54
C TRP A 326 18.57 3.45 -4.49
N GLY A 327 19.77 3.59 -3.90
CA GLY A 327 20.59 4.80 -3.95
C GLY A 327 20.23 5.84 -2.89
N CYS A 328 20.47 7.12 -3.19
CA CYS A 328 20.29 8.21 -2.24
C CYS A 328 19.64 9.45 -2.86
N SER A 329 18.90 10.20 -2.04
CA SER A 329 18.39 11.54 -2.35
C SER A 329 19.43 12.42 -3.04
N PRO A 330 19.04 13.38 -3.89
CA PRO A 330 19.97 14.25 -4.61
C PRO A 330 21.05 14.85 -3.70
N GLN A 331 22.31 14.77 -4.14
CA GLN A 331 23.49 15.18 -3.36
C GLN A 331 24.41 16.11 -4.16
N THR A 332 24.99 17.11 -3.50
CA THR A 332 26.20 17.79 -3.97
C THR A 332 27.45 17.17 -3.32
N PRO A 333 28.67 17.56 -3.72
CA PRO A 333 29.90 17.05 -3.09
C PRO A 333 29.97 17.21 -1.57
N GLU A 334 29.26 18.18 -0.98
CA GLU A 334 29.25 18.40 0.47
C GLU A 334 28.56 17.26 1.24
N TYR A 335 27.58 16.60 0.64
CA TYR A 335 26.82 15.50 1.24
C TYR A 335 26.99 14.17 0.52
N LEU A 336 27.80 14.11 -0.54
CA LEU A 336 28.00 12.90 -1.35
C LEU A 336 28.38 11.70 -0.48
N CYS A 337 27.68 10.59 -0.67
CA CYS A 337 28.02 9.32 -0.05
C CYS A 337 28.74 8.42 -1.07
N PRO A 338 30.02 8.06 -0.85
CA PRO A 338 30.78 7.25 -1.82
C PRO A 338 30.24 5.82 -1.96
N ASP A 339 29.55 5.31 -0.94
CA ASP A 339 29.02 3.95 -0.90
C ASP A 339 27.65 3.83 -1.60
N LEU A 340 27.04 4.96 -1.97
CA LEU A 340 25.71 5.03 -2.55
C LEU A 340 25.76 5.65 -3.95
N LYS A 341 24.92 5.13 -4.83
CA LYS A 341 24.68 5.73 -6.15
C LYS A 341 23.64 6.84 -6.04
N ALA A 342 23.54 7.67 -7.08
CA ALA A 342 22.39 8.56 -7.28
C ALA A 342 21.09 7.73 -7.19
N GLY A 343 20.05 8.27 -6.55
CA GLY A 343 18.87 7.51 -6.22
C GLY A 343 17.96 7.16 -7.41
N SER A 344 17.08 6.20 -7.14
CA SER A 344 16.06 5.72 -8.07
C SER A 344 14.78 6.57 -8.06
N GLU A 345 14.77 7.73 -7.40
CA GLU A 345 13.59 8.57 -7.32
C GLU A 345 13.12 9.02 -8.70
N MET A 346 11.82 8.85 -8.96
CA MET A 346 11.16 9.28 -10.19
C MET A 346 10.98 10.80 -10.18
N MET A 347 10.68 11.36 -9.00
CA MET A 347 10.58 12.80 -8.78
C MET A 347 11.07 13.15 -7.38
N TYR A 348 11.71 14.31 -7.23
CA TYR A 348 12.12 14.87 -5.94
C TYR A 348 11.83 16.37 -5.92
N ILE A 349 11.02 16.81 -4.95
CA ILE A 349 10.56 18.18 -4.79
C ILE A 349 11.08 18.73 -3.47
N LEU A 350 11.69 19.91 -3.49
CA LEU A 350 12.02 20.69 -2.31
C LEU A 350 11.05 21.85 -2.11
N PHE A 351 10.61 22.02 -0.87
CA PHE A 351 9.63 23.03 -0.49
C PHE A 351 10.32 24.33 -0.02
N PRO A 352 9.80 25.51 -0.37
CA PRO A 352 10.30 26.78 0.14
C PRO A 352 9.91 26.97 1.61
N ARG A 353 10.76 27.67 2.37
CA ARG A 353 10.52 28.01 3.77
C ARG A 353 9.78 29.33 3.91
N THR A 354 8.77 29.37 4.76
CA THR A 354 8.08 30.59 5.17
C THR A 354 8.91 31.38 6.19
N VAL A 355 8.46 32.60 6.52
CA VAL A 355 9.00 33.35 7.65
C VAL A 355 8.74 32.67 8.99
N VAL A 356 7.57 32.02 9.15
CA VAL A 356 7.23 31.25 10.36
C VAL A 356 8.21 30.09 10.55
N ASP A 357 8.52 29.33 9.49
CA ASP A 357 9.49 28.22 9.56
C ASP A 357 10.89 28.67 9.96
N ARG A 358 11.27 29.92 9.67
CA ARG A 358 12.56 30.49 10.07
C ARG A 358 12.59 30.96 11.52
N LEU A 359 11.44 31.27 12.11
CA LEU A 359 11.32 31.81 13.47
C LEU A 359 11.08 30.74 14.54
N GLU A 360 10.51 29.58 14.18
CA GLU A 360 10.19 28.47 15.09
C GLU A 360 11.43 27.75 15.69
N PHE A 361 12.63 28.34 15.64
CA PHE A 361 13.90 27.75 16.13
C PHE A 361 14.23 26.35 15.59
N ALA A 362 13.51 25.86 14.58
CA ALA A 362 13.90 24.68 13.82
C ALA A 362 14.96 25.08 12.78
N PRO A 363 16.18 24.50 12.79
CA PRO A 363 17.19 24.82 11.79
C PRO A 363 16.73 24.47 10.37
N ARG A 364 15.70 23.63 10.22
CA ARG A 364 15.22 23.06 8.97
C ARG A 364 13.69 22.98 8.98
N ASP A 365 13.09 23.09 7.80
CA ASP A 365 11.66 22.81 7.63
C ASP A 365 11.45 21.35 7.20
N VAL A 366 10.29 20.79 7.51
CA VAL A 366 9.96 19.37 7.38
C VAL A 366 8.60 19.29 6.70
N ILE A 367 8.48 18.52 5.61
CA ILE A 367 7.16 18.01 5.22
C ILE A 367 6.89 16.80 6.10
N GLY A 368 6.01 16.98 7.08
CA GLY A 368 5.74 15.96 8.11
C GLY A 368 4.65 14.99 7.72
N PHE A 369 3.90 15.30 6.69
CA PHE A 369 2.69 14.59 6.34
C PHE A 369 2.54 14.54 4.83
N VAL A 370 2.23 13.35 4.29
CA VAL A 370 1.81 13.17 2.90
C VAL A 370 0.70 12.14 2.81
N ASP A 371 -0.41 12.46 2.14
CA ASP A 371 -1.47 11.46 1.90
C ASP A 371 -2.26 11.77 0.63
N ARG A 372 -3.07 10.80 0.23
CA ARG A 372 -3.95 10.89 -0.93
C ARG A 372 -5.30 11.50 -0.53
N LEU A 373 -5.77 12.44 -1.33
CA LEU A 373 -7.10 13.02 -1.27
C LEU A 373 -8.13 12.13 -1.98
N LYS A 374 -9.42 12.29 -1.63
CA LYS A 374 -10.52 11.54 -2.27
C LYS A 374 -10.63 11.79 -3.78
N ASN A 375 -10.21 12.96 -4.25
CA ASN A 375 -10.15 13.31 -5.67
C ASN A 375 -8.87 12.80 -6.36
N HIS A 376 -8.16 11.84 -5.77
CA HIS A 376 -6.90 11.27 -6.27
C HIS A 376 -5.72 12.24 -6.27
N GLY A 377 -5.89 13.49 -5.81
CA GLY A 377 -4.79 14.41 -5.55
C GLY A 377 -3.93 13.98 -4.37
N ILE A 378 -2.78 14.62 -4.23
CA ILE A 378 -1.86 14.43 -3.11
C ILE A 378 -1.86 15.69 -2.27
N TYR A 379 -1.85 15.56 -0.95
CA TYR A 379 -1.58 16.72 -0.10
C TYR A 379 -0.38 16.47 0.79
N ALA A 380 0.44 17.51 0.93
CA ALA A 380 1.65 17.54 1.73
C ALA A 380 1.57 18.71 2.73
N VAL A 381 1.93 18.47 3.99
CA VAL A 381 1.82 19.50 5.05
C VAL A 381 3.16 19.72 5.72
N ALA A 382 3.56 21.00 5.79
CA ALA A 382 4.74 21.41 6.54
C ALA A 382 4.50 21.26 8.06
N SER A 383 5.42 20.65 8.80
CA SER A 383 5.22 20.39 10.23
C SER A 383 5.18 21.68 11.05
N MET A 384 6.07 22.63 10.76
CA MET A 384 6.28 23.82 11.59
C MET A 384 5.24 24.90 11.28
N SER A 385 5.21 25.37 10.03
CA SER A 385 4.27 26.40 9.58
C SER A 385 2.85 25.87 9.38
N ARG A 386 2.64 24.57 9.18
CA ARG A 386 1.33 23.99 8.82
C ARG A 386 0.77 24.58 7.52
N VAL A 387 1.63 24.98 6.59
CA VAL A 387 1.24 25.25 5.20
C VAL A 387 0.87 23.94 4.52
N ILE A 388 -0.21 23.96 3.74
CA ILE A 388 -0.74 22.80 3.04
C ILE A 388 -0.51 23.01 1.54
N PHE A 389 0.09 22.02 0.90
CA PHE A 389 0.34 21.96 -0.53
C PHE A 389 -0.50 20.85 -1.12
N GLU A 390 -1.37 21.16 -2.08
CA GLU A 390 -2.19 20.18 -2.78
C GLU A 390 -1.72 20.04 -4.22
N PHE A 391 -1.52 18.81 -4.64
CA PHE A 391 -1.07 18.43 -5.96
C PHE A 391 -2.12 17.55 -6.64
N SER A 392 -2.08 17.51 -7.97
CA SER A 392 -2.67 16.42 -8.74
C SER A 392 -1.95 15.10 -8.46
N GLN A 393 -2.52 13.99 -8.93
CA GLN A 393 -1.91 12.66 -8.85
C GLN A 393 -0.52 12.63 -9.53
N GLN A 394 -0.36 13.38 -10.63
CA GLN A 394 0.89 13.53 -11.37
C GLN A 394 1.83 14.61 -10.78
N LEU A 395 1.57 15.09 -9.56
CA LEU A 395 2.38 16.10 -8.87
C LEU A 395 2.42 17.48 -9.55
N GLU A 396 1.33 17.89 -10.17
CA GLU A 396 1.12 19.30 -10.55
C GLU A 396 0.54 20.06 -9.36
N ILE A 397 1.14 21.18 -8.97
CA ILE A 397 0.64 21.97 -7.84
C ILE A 397 -0.73 22.58 -8.21
N ASN A 398 -1.77 22.20 -7.47
CA ASN A 398 -3.13 22.70 -7.63
C ASN A 398 -3.37 23.93 -6.75
N SER A 399 -2.96 23.83 -5.48
CA SER A 399 -3.19 24.91 -4.51
C SER A 399 -2.12 24.91 -3.41
N VAL A 400 -1.86 26.10 -2.86
CA VAL A 400 -1.12 26.28 -1.61
C VAL A 400 -2.01 27.08 -0.68
N SER A 401 -2.26 26.55 0.51
CA SER A 401 -3.13 27.18 1.50
C SER A 401 -2.44 27.33 2.86
N LEU A 402 -2.77 28.42 3.53
CA LEU A 402 -2.32 28.71 4.89
C LEU A 402 -3.38 28.18 5.86
N SER A 403 -2.96 27.37 6.82
CA SER A 403 -3.86 26.90 7.88
C SER A 403 -4.10 27.96 8.95
N ASP A 404 -5.09 27.74 9.81
CA ASP A 404 -5.33 28.64 10.94
C ASP A 404 -4.16 28.65 11.93
N ALA A 405 -3.49 27.51 12.11
CA ALA A 405 -2.26 27.41 12.90
C ALA A 405 -1.14 28.29 12.33
N PHE A 406 -1.01 28.39 11.00
CA PHE A 406 -0.07 29.31 10.38
C PHE A 406 -0.41 30.77 10.75
N ARG A 407 -1.67 31.16 10.57
CA ARG A 407 -2.13 32.54 10.82
C ARG A 407 -1.99 32.93 12.29
N GLU A 408 -2.21 31.99 13.20
CA GLU A 408 -2.00 32.19 14.64
C GLU A 408 -0.51 32.42 14.96
N LYS A 409 0.38 31.55 14.47
CA LYS A 409 1.83 31.73 14.64
C LYS A 409 2.34 33.03 14.03
N TYR A 410 1.86 33.37 12.83
CA TYR A 410 2.22 34.62 12.16
C TYR A 410 1.84 35.84 13.01
N ARG A 411 0.59 35.91 13.50
CA ARG A 411 0.12 36.99 14.38
C ARG A 411 0.92 37.07 15.68
N LYS A 412 1.16 35.93 16.33
CA LYS A 412 2.00 35.86 17.53
C LYS A 412 3.38 36.48 17.28
N TYR A 413 4.04 36.15 16.16
CA TYR A 413 5.35 36.71 15.84
C TYR A 413 5.31 38.20 15.44
N GLN A 414 4.17 38.72 14.98
CA GLN A 414 3.98 40.17 14.83
C GLN A 414 3.86 40.88 16.18
N GLU A 415 3.11 40.29 17.12
CA GLU A 415 2.96 40.82 18.49
C GLU A 415 4.30 40.83 19.24
N GLU A 416 5.15 39.81 19.01
CA GLU A 416 6.53 39.74 19.54
C GLU A 416 7.51 40.70 18.82
N GLY A 417 7.09 41.40 17.77
CA GLY A 417 7.95 42.30 16.97
C GLY A 417 8.97 41.58 16.09
N ARG A 418 8.84 40.27 15.91
CA ARG A 418 9.75 39.43 15.10
C ARG A 418 9.35 39.39 13.62
N ILE A 419 8.10 39.71 13.32
CA ILE A 419 7.58 39.98 11.99
C ILE A 419 7.05 41.42 11.98
N PRO A 420 7.28 42.22 10.92
CA PRO A 420 6.78 43.58 10.85
C PRO A 420 5.25 43.67 11.04
N PRO A 421 4.74 44.73 11.68
CA PRO A 421 3.31 44.95 11.79
C PRO A 421 2.71 45.22 10.41
N GLY A 422 1.49 44.74 10.18
CA GLY A 422 0.79 44.89 8.90
C GLY A 422 -0.14 43.73 8.60
N ARG A 423 -1.02 43.90 7.60
CA ARG A 423 -1.89 42.80 7.16
C ARG A 423 -1.06 41.78 6.39
N LEU A 424 -1.20 40.49 6.72
CA LEU A 424 -0.65 39.40 5.92
C LEU A 424 -1.28 39.44 4.51
N ASP A 425 -0.45 39.57 3.49
CA ASP A 425 -0.85 39.35 2.10
C ASP A 425 -0.75 37.86 1.78
N GLU A 426 -1.86 37.15 2.02
CA GLU A 426 -1.90 35.69 1.85
C GLU A 426 -1.67 35.27 0.40
N GLN A 427 -2.22 36.01 -0.57
CA GLN A 427 -2.09 35.67 -1.98
C GLN A 427 -0.64 35.82 -2.45
N ALA A 428 0.02 36.93 -2.09
CA ALA A 428 1.43 37.12 -2.44
C ALA A 428 2.32 36.04 -1.81
N LEU A 429 2.01 35.61 -0.59
CA LEU A 429 2.75 34.54 0.08
C LEU A 429 2.52 33.18 -0.59
N THR A 430 1.28 32.78 -0.86
CA THR A 430 0.98 31.49 -1.50
C THR A 430 1.52 31.42 -2.93
N ASP A 431 1.46 32.51 -3.70
CA ASP A 431 2.09 32.60 -5.02
C ASP A 431 3.61 32.43 -4.95
N SER A 432 4.25 33.06 -3.96
CA SER A 432 5.69 32.95 -3.73
C SER A 432 6.09 31.52 -3.36
N LEU A 433 5.31 30.86 -2.49
CA LEU A 433 5.53 29.47 -2.12
C LEU A 433 5.32 28.52 -3.30
N THR A 434 4.34 28.78 -4.16
CA THR A 434 4.08 28.00 -5.38
C THR A 434 5.27 28.08 -6.34
N LYS A 435 5.77 29.30 -6.60
CA LYS A 435 6.93 29.54 -7.48
C LYS A 435 8.26 29.07 -6.87
N GLY A 436 8.32 28.92 -5.56
CA GLY A 436 9.51 28.52 -4.81
C GLY A 436 9.74 27.01 -4.71
N LEU A 437 8.84 26.19 -5.27
CA LEU A 437 9.04 24.74 -5.38
C LEU A 437 10.21 24.45 -6.33
N MET A 438 11.11 23.54 -5.92
CA MET A 438 12.24 23.12 -6.75
C MET A 438 12.16 21.62 -7.04
N TYR A 439 12.29 21.25 -8.30
CA TYR A 439 12.21 19.88 -8.81
C TYR A 439 13.58 19.43 -9.29
N PHE A 440 14.00 18.22 -8.92
CA PHE A 440 15.26 17.66 -9.38
C PHE A 440 15.06 16.89 -10.70
N ASP A 441 15.81 17.25 -11.74
CA ASP A 441 15.70 16.61 -13.06
C ASP A 441 16.66 15.41 -13.26
N GLY A 442 17.34 14.98 -12.20
CA GLY A 442 18.39 13.96 -12.24
C GLY A 442 19.82 14.52 -12.31
N GLU A 443 19.96 15.82 -12.60
CA GLU A 443 21.25 16.50 -12.67
C GLU A 443 21.24 17.87 -11.98
N ARG A 444 20.16 18.62 -12.12
CA ARG A 444 20.02 19.99 -11.61
C ARG A 444 18.62 20.27 -11.08
N TRP A 445 18.55 21.32 -10.27
CA TRP A 445 17.28 21.85 -9.76
C TRP A 445 16.60 22.75 -10.81
N SER A 446 15.28 22.64 -10.90
CA SER A 446 14.39 23.39 -11.78
C SER A 446 13.23 23.99 -10.99
N MET A 447 12.80 25.19 -11.34
CA MET A 447 11.54 25.78 -10.80
C MET A 447 10.30 25.34 -11.59
N THR A 448 10.51 24.64 -12.71
CA THR A 448 9.44 24.02 -13.49
C THR A 448 9.36 22.54 -13.14
N ARG A 449 8.14 22.04 -12.94
CA ARG A 449 7.86 20.61 -12.70
C ARG A 449 8.59 19.77 -13.74
N THR A 450 9.35 18.78 -13.26
CA THR A 450 10.11 17.89 -14.11
C THR A 450 10.33 16.55 -13.40
N TRP A 451 10.26 15.47 -14.17
CA TRP A 451 10.64 14.14 -13.72
C TRP A 451 12.16 13.97 -13.76
N ASN A 452 12.68 13.06 -12.96
CA ASN A 452 14.09 12.70 -12.99
C ASN A 452 14.39 12.00 -14.33
N LYS A 453 15.19 12.65 -15.17
CA LYS A 453 15.45 12.22 -16.54
C LYS A 453 16.21 10.89 -16.63
N LYS A 454 17.01 10.59 -15.61
CA LYS A 454 17.78 9.33 -15.54
C LYS A 454 16.89 8.13 -15.22
N ASN A 455 15.73 8.41 -14.64
CA ASN A 455 14.74 7.45 -14.19
C ASN A 455 13.46 7.51 -15.05
N LEU A 456 13.47 8.27 -16.15
CA LEU A 456 12.34 8.44 -17.09
C LEU A 456 11.91 7.15 -17.79
N TRP A 457 12.79 6.16 -17.99
CA TRP A 457 12.38 4.89 -18.63
C TRP A 457 11.35 4.12 -17.78
N MET A 458 11.32 4.36 -16.46
CA MET A 458 10.26 3.87 -15.57
C MET A 458 8.94 4.63 -15.76
N VAL A 459 8.98 5.84 -16.32
CA VAL A 459 7.81 6.70 -16.59
C VAL A 459 7.36 6.60 -18.06
N LEU A 460 8.26 6.26 -18.99
CA LEU A 460 8.04 6.34 -20.45
C LEU A 460 7.66 5.00 -21.11
N GLU A 461 7.83 3.84 -20.45
CA GLU A 461 7.15 2.62 -20.91
C GLU A 461 5.61 2.79 -20.89
N GLU A 462 5.10 3.77 -20.16
CA GLU A 462 3.68 4.14 -20.06
C GLU A 462 3.20 5.14 -21.14
N GLU A 463 4.02 6.13 -21.54
CA GLU A 463 3.62 7.08 -22.62
C GLU A 463 3.68 6.46 -24.02
N GLY A 464 4.54 5.46 -24.24
CA GLY A 464 4.71 4.77 -25.52
C GLY A 464 3.48 3.96 -25.98
N LYS A 465 2.52 3.67 -25.10
CA LYS A 465 1.23 3.05 -25.48
C LYS A 465 0.20 4.07 -25.99
N LYS A 466 0.41 5.38 -25.80
CA LYS A 466 -0.49 6.44 -26.28
C LYS A 466 -0.13 7.01 -27.66
N THR A 467 0.95 6.56 -28.28
CA THR A 467 1.35 7.02 -29.62
C THR A 467 1.56 5.85 -30.59
N SER A 468 0.47 5.18 -30.96
CA SER A 468 0.45 4.47 -32.25
C SER A 468 0.15 5.51 -33.34
N PRO A 469 1.03 5.69 -34.34
CA PRO A 469 0.86 6.75 -35.33
C PRO A 469 -0.32 6.44 -36.25
N ALA A 470 -1.09 7.49 -36.56
CA ALA A 470 -2.07 7.49 -37.62
C ALA A 470 -1.45 6.86 -38.89
N SER A 471 -2.00 5.73 -39.30
CA SER A 471 -1.69 5.11 -40.58
C SER A 471 -2.14 6.07 -41.68
N GLY A 472 -1.16 6.70 -42.32
CA GLY A 472 -1.35 7.32 -43.62
C GLY A 472 -1.82 6.26 -44.60
N VAL A 473 -2.94 6.53 -45.26
CA VAL A 473 -3.34 5.83 -46.48
C VAL A 473 -3.27 6.83 -47.62
N LYS A 474 -2.52 6.40 -48.63
CA LYS A 474 -2.32 7.02 -49.94
C LYS A 474 -3.62 7.15 -50.72
#